data_AF-A0A2G2WDT3-F1
#
_entry.id   AF-A0A2G2WDT3-F1
#
_cell.length_a   1.000
_cell.length_b   1.000
_cell.length_c   1.000
_cell.angle_alpha   90.00
_cell.angle_beta   90.00
_cell.angle_gamma   90.00
#
_symmetry.space_group_name_H-M   'P 1'
#
loop_
_entity.id
_entity.type
_entity.pdbx_description
1 polymer ?
#
loop_
_entity_poly.entity_id
_entity_poly.type
_entity_poly.pdbx_seq_one_letter_code
_entity_poly.pdbx_strand_id
1 'polypeptide(L)'
;MLCPSDTPEGEVCGLVENLALMTHVTTDEDERPIMSLRCVYIASDGGRVCRPLVIADKGVSRIKEHHMRELRDGVRDFDSFLRDGLIEYLDVNEENNTLSPRNTYQCAMGKQAMGNIAYNQLNRIDGAGQNATVAVMSYSGYDIEDAMVMNKYRGFGRCIVMKKYAAICQTYENGTSDRIIKPQRQGYEADRMQILDDDGLAAPGEIIRPHDIYTNKESPTVTRTPVTSPMGLPDSA
;
A
#
# COMPACT_ATOMS: atom_id res chain seq x y z
N MET A 1 -2.33 16.59 -15.64
CA MET A 1 -1.23 16.35 -14.67
C MET A 1 -1.62 15.56 -13.45
N LEU A 2 -2.79 15.81 -12.89
CA LEU A 2 -3.44 14.84 -12.02
C LEU A 2 -4.01 13.71 -12.89
N CYS A 3 -4.05 12.50 -12.35
CA CYS A 3 -4.70 11.37 -13.00
C CYS A 3 -6.21 11.64 -13.06
N PRO A 4 -6.84 11.75 -14.25
CA PRO A 4 -8.27 12.04 -14.37
C PRO A 4 -9.17 10.85 -13.99
N SER A 5 -8.61 9.76 -13.48
CA SER A 5 -9.35 8.57 -13.11
C SER A 5 -8.98 8.06 -11.72
N ASP A 6 -7.91 8.53 -11.10
CA ASP A 6 -7.50 7.98 -9.81
C ASP A 6 -7.90 8.90 -8.64
N THR A 7 -9.23 9.04 -8.52
CA THR A 7 -9.91 9.85 -7.50
C THR A 7 -10.66 8.93 -6.54
N PRO A 8 -10.58 9.14 -5.21
CA PRO A 8 -11.34 8.34 -4.25
C PRO A 8 -12.84 8.61 -4.35
N GLU A 9 -13.64 7.58 -4.08
CA GLU A 9 -15.09 7.70 -4.00
C GLU A 9 -15.53 8.26 -2.63
N GLY A 10 -16.73 8.86 -2.57
CA GLY A 10 -17.32 9.39 -1.35
C GLY A 10 -17.03 10.87 -1.09
N GLU A 11 -16.98 11.26 0.19
CA GLU A 11 -16.91 12.67 0.62
C GLU A 11 -15.62 13.39 0.21
N VAL A 12 -14.54 12.64 -0.04
CA VAL A 12 -13.23 13.17 -0.46
C VAL A 12 -13.05 13.23 -1.99
N CYS A 13 -14.10 12.88 -2.75
CA CYS A 13 -14.06 12.92 -4.21
C CYS A 13 -13.76 14.34 -4.72
N GLY A 14 -12.75 14.47 -5.59
CA GLY A 14 -12.30 15.75 -6.13
C GLY A 14 -11.41 16.60 -5.20
N LEU A 15 -11.18 16.16 -3.96
CA LEU A 15 -10.31 16.84 -2.99
C LEU A 15 -8.91 16.23 -2.95
N VAL A 16 -8.82 14.91 -3.07
CA VAL A 16 -7.56 14.16 -3.08
C VAL A 16 -7.39 13.52 -4.44
N GLU A 17 -6.30 13.86 -5.13
CA GLU A 17 -6.01 13.37 -6.47
C GLU A 17 -4.58 12.84 -6.54
N ASN A 18 -4.35 11.81 -7.35
CA ASN A 18 -3.01 11.29 -7.56
C ASN A 18 -2.33 11.93 -8.77
N LEU A 19 -1.00 12.05 -8.71
CA LEU A 19 -0.20 12.54 -9.83
C LEU A 19 -0.21 11.52 -10.97
N ALA A 20 -0.21 11.99 -12.21
CA ALA A 20 -0.02 11.13 -13.38
C ALA A 20 1.45 10.65 -13.46
N LEU A 21 1.69 9.57 -14.18
CA LEU A 21 3.03 8.95 -14.30
C LEU A 21 4.10 9.90 -14.84
N MET A 22 3.74 10.78 -15.77
CA MET A 22 4.65 11.76 -16.39
C MET A 22 4.47 13.13 -15.75
N THR A 23 4.88 13.25 -14.49
CA THR A 23 4.74 14.47 -13.71
C THR A 23 6.05 14.82 -13.01
N HIS A 24 6.45 16.08 -13.07
CA HIS A 24 7.61 16.64 -12.39
C HIS A 24 7.16 17.82 -11.52
N VAL A 25 7.66 17.93 -10.29
CA VAL A 25 7.37 19.07 -9.41
C VAL A 25 8.57 20.00 -9.43
N THR A 26 8.36 21.26 -9.81
CA THR A 26 9.45 22.25 -9.89
C THR A 26 10.02 22.52 -8.49
N THR A 27 11.34 22.66 -8.44
CA THR A 27 12.08 23.17 -7.28
C THR A 27 12.31 24.67 -7.45
N ASP A 28 12.56 25.36 -6.35
CA ASP A 28 12.70 26.82 -6.35
C ASP A 28 13.95 27.27 -7.14
N GLU A 29 13.80 28.29 -7.98
CA GLU A 29 14.84 28.84 -8.85
C GLU A 29 14.99 30.34 -8.63
N ASP A 30 16.22 30.84 -8.76
CA ASP A 30 16.55 32.24 -8.45
C ASP A 30 15.92 33.20 -9.48
N GLU A 31 15.09 34.15 -9.02
CA GLU A 31 14.27 35.04 -9.85
C GLU A 31 15.07 36.09 -10.65
N ARG A 32 16.37 36.24 -10.36
CA ARG A 32 17.26 37.27 -10.94
C ARG A 32 17.30 37.34 -12.48
N PRO A 33 17.11 36.26 -13.28
CA PRO A 33 17.21 36.34 -14.75
C PRO A 33 15.95 36.84 -15.50
N ILE A 34 14.79 37.01 -14.86
CA ILE A 34 13.48 36.93 -15.55
C ILE A 34 12.78 38.30 -15.80
N MET A 35 13.37 39.41 -15.33
CA MET A 35 12.70 40.72 -15.20
C MET A 35 12.49 41.59 -16.47
N SER A 36 12.25 41.07 -17.68
CA SER A 36 12.07 42.00 -18.84
C SER A 36 11.15 41.60 -20.01
N LEU A 37 9.90 41.20 -19.79
CA LEU A 37 8.92 41.15 -20.91
C LEU A 37 7.52 41.64 -20.52
N ARG A 38 6.91 42.43 -21.42
CA ARG A 38 5.56 42.99 -21.33
C ARG A 38 4.50 41.89 -21.44
N CYS A 39 3.62 41.82 -20.43
CA CYS A 39 2.40 40.98 -20.35
C CYS A 39 2.59 39.52 -20.79
N VAL A 40 3.51 38.84 -20.12
CA VAL A 40 3.61 37.37 -20.09
C VAL A 40 3.60 37.00 -18.62
N TYR A 41 2.73 36.07 -18.21
CA TYR A 41 2.77 35.52 -16.86
C TYR A 41 4.00 34.60 -16.76
N ILE A 42 5.11 35.16 -16.29
CA ILE A 42 6.29 34.36 -15.99
C ILE A 42 6.24 34.04 -14.51
N ALA A 43 5.93 32.81 -14.18
CA ALA A 43 6.01 32.30 -12.83
C ALA A 43 7.34 31.55 -12.69
N SER A 44 8.11 31.86 -11.65
CA SER A 44 9.39 31.21 -11.27
C SER A 44 9.33 30.53 -9.90
N ASP A 45 8.18 30.55 -9.23
CA ASP A 45 7.95 29.87 -7.96
C ASP A 45 8.09 28.34 -8.08
N GLY A 46 8.82 27.74 -7.15
CA GLY A 46 8.85 26.29 -6.96
C GLY A 46 7.50 25.74 -6.48
N GLY A 47 7.26 24.45 -6.72
CA GLY A 47 6.04 23.75 -6.30
C GLY A 47 4.94 23.65 -7.36
N ARG A 48 5.22 24.08 -8.60
CA ARG A 48 4.33 23.84 -9.73
C ARG A 48 4.51 22.43 -10.25
N VAL A 49 3.38 21.82 -10.57
CA VAL A 49 3.34 20.51 -11.21
C VAL A 49 3.55 20.76 -12.70
N CYS A 50 4.37 19.96 -13.39
CA CYS A 50 4.60 20.07 -14.84
C CYS A 50 4.67 18.69 -15.49
N ARG A 51 4.31 18.57 -16.78
CA ARG A 51 4.44 17.32 -17.56
C ARG A 51 5.36 17.52 -18.75
N PRO A 52 6.21 16.54 -19.08
CA PRO A 52 7.05 16.63 -20.26
C PRO A 52 6.22 16.37 -21.53
N LEU A 53 6.30 17.28 -22.49
CA LEU A 53 5.68 17.17 -23.80
C LEU A 53 6.73 17.30 -24.91
N VAL A 54 6.51 16.59 -26.01
CA VAL A 54 7.34 16.71 -27.19
C VAL A 54 6.99 17.99 -27.94
N ILE A 55 7.99 18.80 -28.25
CA ILE A 55 7.80 20.02 -29.03
C ILE A 55 7.54 19.64 -30.50
N ALA A 56 6.49 20.22 -31.09
CA ALA A 56 6.17 20.09 -32.51
C ALA A 56 6.18 21.46 -33.19
N ASP A 57 7.03 21.63 -34.20
CA ASP A 57 7.04 22.84 -35.02
C ASP A 57 6.14 22.64 -36.22
N LYS A 58 5.12 23.51 -36.38
CA LYS A 58 4.20 23.50 -37.52
C LYS A 58 3.52 22.14 -37.76
N GLY A 59 3.18 21.44 -36.67
CA GLY A 59 2.53 20.12 -36.72
C GLY A 59 3.48 18.95 -36.97
N VAL A 60 4.80 19.19 -37.04
CA VAL A 60 5.80 18.14 -37.18
C VAL A 60 6.61 18.02 -35.90
N SER A 61 6.63 16.82 -35.30
CA SER A 61 7.45 16.53 -34.11
C SER A 61 8.93 16.87 -34.34
N ARG A 62 9.56 17.56 -33.37
CA ARG A 62 11.01 17.78 -33.34
C ARG A 62 11.79 16.49 -33.09
N ILE A 63 11.20 15.54 -32.38
CA ILE A 63 11.78 14.21 -32.19
C ILE A 63 11.69 13.43 -33.51
N LYS A 64 12.86 13.00 -34.00
CA LYS A 64 12.99 12.18 -35.20
C LYS A 64 13.41 10.76 -34.82
N GLU A 65 13.32 9.85 -35.77
CA GLU A 65 13.63 8.43 -35.55
C GLU A 65 15.07 8.20 -35.04
N HIS A 66 16.04 9.01 -35.50
CA HIS A 66 17.43 8.90 -35.04
C HIS A 66 17.59 9.24 -33.54
N HIS A 67 16.86 10.23 -33.03
CA HIS A 67 16.82 10.53 -31.59
C HIS A 67 16.30 9.33 -30.78
N MET A 68 15.24 8.66 -31.26
CA MET A 68 14.68 7.49 -30.59
C MET A 68 15.61 6.27 -30.63
N ARG A 69 16.42 6.16 -31.68
CA ARG A 69 17.44 5.11 -31.81
C ARG A 69 18.58 5.33 -30.82
N GLU A 70 19.09 6.55 -30.73
CA GLU A 70 20.14 6.92 -29.78
C GLU A 70 19.70 6.80 -28.32
N LEU A 71 18.42 7.08 -28.01
CA LEU A 71 17.83 6.85 -26.69
C LEU A 71 17.76 5.35 -26.36
N ARG A 72 17.39 4.51 -27.33
CA ARG A 72 17.33 3.04 -27.14
C ARG A 72 18.72 2.45 -26.94
N ASP A 73 19.71 2.97 -27.66
CA ASP A 73 21.09 2.52 -27.59
C ASP A 73 21.82 3.07 -26.34
N GLY A 74 21.16 3.89 -25.52
CA GLY A 74 21.71 4.47 -24.29
C GLY A 74 22.76 5.56 -24.54
N VAL A 75 22.80 6.12 -25.75
CA VAL A 75 23.72 7.20 -26.13
C VAL A 75 23.21 8.57 -25.64
N ARG A 76 21.88 8.72 -25.52
CA ARG A 76 21.23 9.91 -25.00
C ARG A 76 20.27 9.56 -23.87
N ASP A 77 20.24 10.42 -22.86
CA ASP A 77 19.34 10.32 -21.71
C ASP A 77 18.18 11.32 -21.83
N PHE A 78 17.13 11.15 -21.02
CA PHE A 78 15.97 12.03 -21.03
C PHE A 78 16.34 13.52 -20.86
N ASP A 79 17.31 13.83 -19.99
CA ASP A 79 17.78 15.20 -19.78
C ASP A 79 18.48 15.81 -21.00
N SER A 80 19.05 14.99 -21.87
CA SER A 80 19.63 15.48 -23.13
C SER A 80 18.55 16.00 -24.07
N PHE A 81 17.35 15.40 -24.04
CA PHE A 81 16.23 15.85 -24.88
C PHE A 81 15.64 17.17 -24.38
N LEU A 82 15.74 17.44 -23.08
CA LEU A 82 15.38 18.75 -22.51
C LEU A 82 16.38 19.83 -22.93
N ARG A 83 17.68 19.55 -22.79
CA ARG A 83 18.75 20.50 -23.18
C ARG A 83 18.71 20.85 -24.67
N ASP A 84 18.39 19.87 -25.50
CA ASP A 84 18.27 20.03 -26.96
C ASP A 84 16.94 20.70 -27.40
N GLY A 85 16.03 21.01 -26.46
CA GLY A 85 14.74 21.62 -26.77
C GLY A 85 13.84 20.73 -27.63
N LEU A 86 13.93 19.41 -27.43
CA LEU A 86 13.05 18.41 -28.04
C LEU A 86 11.81 18.13 -27.18
N ILE A 87 11.95 18.29 -25.87
CA ILE A 87 10.91 18.10 -24.85
C ILE A 87 10.85 19.35 -23.97
N GLU A 88 9.65 19.75 -23.55
CA GLU A 88 9.40 20.87 -22.65
C GLU A 88 8.41 20.49 -21.55
N TYR A 89 8.59 21.06 -20.36
CA TYR A 89 7.66 20.88 -19.25
C TYR A 89 6.52 21.91 -19.34
N LEU A 90 5.28 21.43 -19.45
CA LEU A 90 4.08 22.26 -19.48
C LEU A 90 3.32 22.22 -18.14
N ASP A 91 2.83 23.38 -17.68
CA ASP A 91 2.09 23.57 -16.42
C ASP A 91 0.56 23.25 -16.55
N VAL A 92 -0.12 23.10 -15.41
CA VAL A 92 -1.55 22.72 -15.24
C VAL A 92 -2.45 23.72 -15.93
N ASN A 93 -2.06 25.00 -15.90
CA ASN A 93 -2.86 26.10 -16.46
C ASN A 93 -3.08 25.97 -17.97
N GLU A 94 -2.33 25.11 -18.66
CA GLU A 94 -2.43 24.86 -20.10
C GLU A 94 -3.00 23.48 -20.46
N GLU A 95 -3.40 22.64 -19.50
CA GLU A 95 -4.00 21.32 -19.75
C GLU A 95 -5.45 21.25 -19.27
N ASN A 96 -6.41 21.15 -20.20
CA ASN A 96 -7.81 20.91 -19.85
C ASN A 96 -8.10 19.40 -19.91
N ASN A 97 -8.56 18.79 -18.82
CA ASN A 97 -8.74 17.33 -18.69
C ASN A 97 -10.21 16.88 -18.73
N THR A 98 -10.45 15.71 -19.34
CA THR A 98 -11.77 15.02 -19.41
C THR A 98 -11.78 13.83 -18.45
N LEU A 99 -12.81 13.74 -17.58
CA LEU A 99 -13.02 12.63 -16.63
C LEU A 99 -13.96 11.57 -17.25
N SER A 100 -13.72 10.28 -17.00
CA SER A 100 -14.62 9.18 -17.39
C SER A 100 -14.92 8.25 -16.21
N PRO A 101 -16.19 8.01 -15.86
CA PRO A 101 -16.57 7.38 -14.59
C PRO A 101 -16.15 5.90 -14.48
N ARG A 102 -16.16 5.13 -15.57
CA ARG A 102 -15.79 3.70 -15.53
C ARG A 102 -14.33 3.48 -15.09
N ASN A 103 -13.44 4.34 -15.56
CA ASN A 103 -12.03 4.23 -15.23
C ASN A 103 -11.79 4.59 -13.76
N THR A 104 -12.59 5.51 -13.20
CA THR A 104 -12.54 5.86 -11.78
C THR A 104 -12.84 4.69 -10.87
N TYR A 105 -13.93 3.97 -11.13
CA TYR A 105 -14.26 2.75 -10.38
C TYR A 105 -13.15 1.70 -10.48
N GLN A 106 -12.56 1.52 -11.67
CA GLN A 106 -11.49 0.55 -11.87
C GLN A 106 -10.22 0.91 -11.08
N CYS A 107 -9.82 2.19 -11.06
CA CYS A 107 -8.68 2.66 -10.29
C CYS A 107 -8.89 2.49 -8.78
N ALA A 108 -10.08 2.83 -8.27
CA ALA A 108 -10.42 2.67 -6.86
C ALA A 108 -10.46 1.19 -6.44
N MET A 109 -11.14 0.33 -7.22
CA MET A 109 -11.24 -1.10 -6.95
C MET A 109 -9.90 -1.84 -7.13
N GLY A 110 -9.04 -1.39 -8.04
CA GLY A 110 -7.72 -1.98 -8.25
C GLY A 110 -6.83 -1.94 -7.01
N LYS A 111 -6.99 -0.92 -6.16
CA LYS A 111 -6.26 -0.78 -4.87
C LYS A 111 -6.77 -1.73 -3.78
N GLN A 112 -7.95 -2.31 -3.97
CA GLN A 112 -8.60 -3.25 -3.03
C GLN A 112 -8.41 -4.71 -3.43
N ALA A 113 -7.81 -4.97 -4.60
CA ALA A 113 -7.62 -6.32 -5.10
C ALA A 113 -6.65 -7.12 -4.21
N MET A 114 -7.04 -8.35 -3.85
CA MET A 114 -6.18 -9.28 -3.13
C MET A 114 -5.06 -9.77 -4.07
N GLY A 115 -3.83 -9.72 -3.58
CA GLY A 115 -2.65 -10.15 -4.32
C GLY A 115 -1.42 -10.24 -3.45
N ASN A 116 -0.28 -10.52 -4.08
CA ASN A 116 1.01 -10.44 -3.43
C ASN A 116 1.43 -8.98 -3.29
N ILE A 117 1.76 -8.57 -2.07
CA ILE A 117 2.06 -7.18 -1.70
C ILE A 117 3.55 -6.87 -1.91
N ALA A 118 4.44 -7.83 -1.66
CA ALA A 118 5.88 -7.63 -1.78
C ALA A 118 6.66 -8.93 -2.07
N TYR A 119 7.84 -8.78 -2.69
CA TYR A 119 8.75 -9.88 -3.04
C TYR A 119 9.20 -10.72 -1.83
N ASN A 120 9.16 -10.15 -0.62
CA ASN A 120 9.53 -10.82 0.63
C ASN A 120 8.37 -11.52 1.35
N GLN A 121 7.22 -11.75 0.68
CA GLN A 121 6.06 -12.43 1.27
C GLN A 121 6.22 -13.97 1.40
N LEU A 122 7.43 -14.47 1.08
CA LEU A 122 8.04 -15.80 1.32
C LEU A 122 8.09 -16.81 0.14
N ASN A 123 8.82 -16.42 -0.92
CA ASN A 123 9.46 -17.27 -1.96
C ASN A 123 8.68 -17.76 -3.20
N ARG A 124 7.66 -17.03 -3.69
CA ARG A 124 7.34 -16.95 -5.14
C ARG A 124 6.43 -15.76 -5.47
N ILE A 125 6.70 -15.12 -6.61
CA ILE A 125 6.02 -13.96 -7.19
C ILE A 125 4.87 -14.46 -8.08
N ASP A 126 3.75 -13.72 -8.13
CA ASP A 126 3.02 -13.32 -9.34
C ASP A 126 1.83 -12.40 -8.96
N GLY A 127 1.34 -11.62 -9.92
CA GLY A 127 0.50 -10.42 -9.75
C GLY A 127 -0.82 -10.57 -8.96
N ALA A 128 -1.50 -9.44 -8.74
CA ALA A 128 -2.81 -9.42 -8.09
C ALA A 128 -3.92 -9.90 -9.05
N GLY A 129 -4.67 -10.93 -8.65
CA GLY A 129 -5.76 -11.52 -9.44
C GLY A 129 -5.38 -12.77 -10.23
N GLN A 130 -6.39 -13.46 -10.77
CA GLN A 130 -6.26 -14.66 -11.59
C GLN A 130 -7.06 -14.48 -12.88
N ASN A 131 -6.47 -14.84 -14.02
CA ASN A 131 -7.19 -14.82 -15.30
C ASN A 131 -8.29 -15.90 -15.28
N ALA A 132 -9.52 -15.51 -15.63
CA ALA A 132 -10.67 -16.41 -15.70
C ALA A 132 -11.24 -16.45 -17.12
N THR A 133 -11.64 -17.63 -17.56
CA THR A 133 -12.46 -17.76 -18.78
C THR A 133 -13.89 -17.36 -18.45
N VAL A 134 -14.37 -16.26 -19.04
CA VAL A 134 -15.72 -15.72 -18.82
C VAL A 134 -16.61 -16.12 -19.98
N ALA A 135 -17.75 -16.75 -19.68
CA ALA A 135 -18.82 -16.95 -20.65
C ALA A 135 -19.94 -15.95 -20.37
N VAL A 136 -20.30 -15.14 -21.37
CA VAL A 136 -21.38 -14.15 -21.26
C VAL A 136 -22.65 -14.76 -21.85
N MET A 137 -23.54 -15.23 -20.97
CA MET A 137 -24.83 -15.81 -21.34
C MET A 137 -25.77 -15.77 -20.14
N SER A 138 -27.08 -15.73 -20.38
CA SER A 138 -28.08 -15.88 -19.31
C SER A 138 -28.08 -17.31 -18.78
N TYR A 139 -27.82 -17.52 -17.50
CA TYR A 139 -27.66 -18.87 -16.92
C TYR A 139 -28.26 -19.03 -15.52
N SER A 140 -29.22 -19.96 -15.40
CA SER A 140 -29.85 -20.41 -14.14
C SER A 140 -30.64 -19.36 -13.34
N GLY A 141 -30.71 -18.10 -13.79
CA GLY A 141 -31.50 -17.04 -13.14
C GLY A 141 -30.90 -16.53 -11.83
N TYR A 142 -29.70 -16.99 -11.47
CA TYR A 142 -28.90 -16.47 -10.35
C TYR A 142 -27.93 -15.36 -10.78
N ASP A 143 -27.94 -15.00 -12.07
CA ASP A 143 -27.16 -13.97 -12.75
C ASP A 143 -27.96 -12.68 -12.99
N ILE A 144 -28.97 -12.42 -12.15
CA ILE A 144 -29.80 -11.20 -12.22
C ILE A 144 -29.03 -10.02 -11.61
N GLU A 145 -29.21 -8.82 -12.17
CA GLU A 145 -28.50 -7.59 -11.81
C GLU A 145 -26.98 -7.75 -12.01
N ASP A 146 -26.17 -7.51 -10.97
CA ASP A 146 -24.70 -7.53 -11.02
C ASP A 146 -24.11 -8.85 -10.49
N ALA A 147 -24.93 -9.91 -10.40
CA ALA A 147 -24.51 -11.21 -9.89
C ALA A 147 -23.71 -12.02 -10.92
N MET A 148 -22.63 -12.66 -10.46
CA MET A 148 -21.81 -13.57 -11.27
C MET A 148 -21.88 -15.00 -10.73
N VAL A 149 -22.10 -15.97 -11.62
CA VAL A 149 -22.09 -17.39 -11.28
C VAL A 149 -20.68 -17.97 -11.47
N MET A 150 -20.10 -18.54 -10.42
CA MET A 150 -18.77 -19.15 -10.45
C MET A 150 -18.81 -20.68 -10.51
N ASN A 151 -17.87 -21.27 -11.26
CA ASN A 151 -17.68 -22.72 -11.28
C ASN A 151 -17.08 -23.21 -9.95
N LYS A 152 -17.56 -24.36 -9.46
CA LYS A 152 -17.04 -25.08 -8.29
C LYS A 152 -15.68 -25.77 -8.57
N TYR A 153 -14.74 -25.05 -9.18
CA TYR A 153 -13.38 -25.55 -9.43
C TYR A 153 -12.50 -25.39 -8.19
N ARG A 154 -11.62 -26.36 -7.93
CA ARG A 154 -10.99 -26.57 -6.60
C ARG A 154 -9.87 -25.58 -6.20
N GLY A 155 -9.61 -24.52 -6.94
CA GLY A 155 -8.47 -23.62 -6.63
C GLY A 155 -8.61 -22.16 -7.05
N PHE A 156 -9.67 -21.78 -7.79
CA PHE A 156 -9.86 -20.41 -8.25
C PHE A 156 -10.29 -19.51 -7.08
N GLY A 157 -9.63 -18.36 -6.91
CA GLY A 157 -10.00 -17.36 -5.89
C GLY A 157 -9.67 -17.71 -4.43
N ARG A 158 -8.77 -18.67 -4.16
CA ARG A 158 -8.31 -18.94 -2.79
C ARG A 158 -7.41 -17.82 -2.27
N CYS A 159 -7.71 -17.31 -1.07
CA CYS A 159 -6.95 -16.27 -0.40
C CYS A 159 -6.48 -16.72 0.99
N ILE A 160 -5.39 -16.12 1.46
CA ILE A 160 -4.87 -16.29 2.83
C ILE A 160 -4.97 -14.93 3.51
N VAL A 161 -5.59 -14.89 4.69
CA VAL A 161 -5.65 -13.69 5.52
C VAL A 161 -4.62 -13.82 6.63
N MET A 162 -3.63 -12.93 6.62
CA MET A 162 -2.60 -12.87 7.64
C MET A 162 -2.97 -11.80 8.67
N LYS A 163 -3.00 -12.17 9.95
CA LYS A 163 -3.24 -11.24 11.05
C LYS A 163 -2.13 -11.36 12.08
N LYS A 164 -1.52 -10.23 12.43
CA LYS A 164 -0.48 -10.16 13.47
C LYS A 164 -1.11 -9.75 14.79
N TYR A 165 -0.89 -10.56 15.82
CA TYR A 165 -1.11 -10.19 17.21
C TYR A 165 0.25 -10.14 17.90
N ALA A 166 0.52 -9.05 18.60
CA ALA A 166 1.78 -8.86 19.31
C ALA A 166 1.49 -8.60 20.78
N ALA A 167 2.09 -9.40 21.66
CA ALA A 167 2.11 -9.15 23.09
C ALA A 167 3.42 -8.45 23.46
N ILE A 168 3.33 -7.33 24.18
CA ILE A 168 4.48 -6.59 24.68
C ILE A 168 4.69 -6.96 26.14
N CYS A 169 5.91 -7.36 26.53
CA CYS A 169 6.29 -7.56 27.93
C CYS A 169 7.03 -6.32 28.42
N GLN A 170 6.53 -5.69 29.49
CA GLN A 170 7.12 -4.47 30.04
C GLN A 170 7.69 -4.69 31.43
N THR A 171 8.66 -3.86 31.80
CA THR A 171 9.20 -3.76 33.16
C THR A 171 8.66 -2.49 33.81
N TYR A 172 8.18 -2.61 35.04
CA TYR A 172 7.52 -1.54 35.78
C TYR A 172 8.49 -0.84 36.75
N GLU A 173 8.09 0.34 37.23
CA GLU A 173 8.90 1.20 38.10
C GLU A 173 9.26 0.54 39.43
N ASN A 174 8.43 -0.38 39.92
CA ASN A 174 8.65 -1.12 41.15
C ASN A 174 9.58 -2.35 40.97
N GLY A 175 10.23 -2.49 39.81
CA GLY A 175 11.13 -3.61 39.49
C GLY A 175 10.41 -4.91 39.13
N THR A 176 9.07 -4.94 39.14
CA THR A 176 8.32 -6.08 38.61
C THR A 176 8.29 -6.06 37.08
N SER A 177 8.10 -7.21 36.46
CA SER A 177 8.05 -7.34 35.01
C SER A 177 7.00 -8.36 34.60
N ASP A 178 6.44 -8.16 33.42
CA ASP A 178 5.60 -9.15 32.76
C ASP A 178 6.41 -10.40 32.43
N ARG A 179 5.77 -11.57 32.54
CA ARG A 179 6.41 -12.86 32.25
C ARG A 179 5.53 -13.69 31.35
N ILE A 180 6.16 -14.37 30.40
CA ILE A 180 5.52 -15.45 29.65
C ILE A 180 5.91 -16.73 30.38
N ILE A 181 4.92 -17.51 30.75
CA ILE A 181 5.11 -18.71 31.57
C ILE A 181 4.59 -19.94 30.84
N LYS A 182 5.18 -21.08 31.17
CA LYS A 182 4.75 -22.39 30.66
C LYS A 182 3.25 -22.61 30.94
N PRO A 183 2.52 -23.25 30.02
CA PRO A 183 1.09 -23.48 30.18
C PRO A 183 0.81 -24.47 31.32
N GLN A 184 -0.26 -24.21 32.06
CA GLN A 184 -0.76 -25.15 33.06
C GLN A 184 -1.61 -26.23 32.35
N ARG A 185 -1.08 -27.44 32.23
CA ARG A 185 -1.75 -28.55 31.52
C ARG A 185 -2.85 -29.25 32.34
N GLN A 186 -3.07 -28.84 33.59
CA GLN A 186 -4.09 -29.41 34.48
C GLN A 186 -4.89 -28.29 35.14
N GLY A 187 -6.20 -28.26 34.94
CA GLY A 187 -7.08 -27.25 35.53
C GLY A 187 -8.23 -26.85 34.60
N TYR A 188 -9.04 -25.90 35.05
CA TYR A 188 -10.22 -25.42 34.32
C TYR A 188 -9.86 -24.76 32.97
N GLU A 189 -8.69 -24.13 32.86
CA GLU A 189 -8.24 -23.45 31.63
C GLU A 189 -7.27 -24.28 30.77
N ALA A 190 -6.98 -25.52 31.16
CA ALA A 190 -6.01 -26.36 30.45
C ALA A 190 -6.41 -26.64 29.00
N ASP A 191 -7.70 -26.74 28.70
CA ASP A 191 -8.20 -26.99 27.34
C ASP A 191 -7.88 -25.83 26.38
N ARG A 192 -7.80 -24.60 26.90
CA ARG A 192 -7.52 -23.40 26.10
C ARG A 192 -6.03 -23.20 25.83
N MET A 193 -5.16 -23.93 26.53
CA MET A 193 -3.71 -23.80 26.49
C MET A 193 -3.01 -24.96 25.76
N GLN A 194 -3.77 -25.84 25.09
CA GLN A 194 -3.22 -27.05 24.45
C GLN A 194 -2.25 -26.76 23.31
N ILE A 195 -2.42 -25.63 22.62
CA ILE A 195 -1.59 -25.22 21.47
C ILE A 195 -0.25 -24.59 21.87
N LEU A 196 -0.05 -24.35 23.18
CA LEU A 196 1.13 -23.68 23.71
C LEU A 196 2.27 -24.67 23.94
N ASP A 197 3.46 -24.29 23.50
CA ASP A 197 4.72 -24.96 23.84
C ASP A 197 5.12 -24.66 25.29
N ASP A 198 6.18 -25.33 25.76
CA ASP A 198 6.70 -25.17 27.12
C ASP A 198 7.23 -23.76 27.41
N ASP A 199 7.43 -22.92 26.39
CA ASP A 199 7.80 -21.51 26.49
C ASP A 199 6.60 -20.57 26.71
N GLY A 200 5.36 -21.08 26.65
CA GLY A 200 4.13 -20.28 26.80
C GLY A 200 3.66 -19.58 25.52
N LEU A 201 4.22 -19.93 24.36
CA LEU A 201 3.83 -19.44 23.04
C LEU A 201 3.21 -20.56 22.19
N ALA A 202 2.33 -20.19 21.24
CA ALA A 202 1.78 -21.18 20.32
C ALA A 202 2.84 -21.70 19.33
N ALA A 203 2.91 -23.02 19.16
CA ALA A 203 3.86 -23.65 18.25
C ALA A 203 3.54 -23.31 16.78
N PRO A 204 4.55 -23.09 15.91
CA PRO A 204 4.32 -22.90 14.47
C PRO A 204 3.67 -24.13 13.83
N GLY A 205 2.50 -23.94 13.22
CA GLY A 205 1.75 -25.00 12.52
C GLY A 205 0.50 -25.49 13.25
N GLU A 206 0.31 -25.07 14.49
CA GLU A 206 -0.90 -25.41 15.26
C GLU A 206 -2.13 -24.65 14.78
N ILE A 207 -3.29 -25.31 14.88
CA ILE A 207 -4.57 -24.73 14.47
C ILE A 207 -5.19 -24.00 15.66
N ILE A 208 -5.20 -22.67 15.59
CA ILE A 208 -5.83 -21.81 16.60
C ILE A 208 -7.34 -21.76 16.36
N ARG A 209 -8.13 -22.12 17.36
CA ARG A 209 -9.59 -22.04 17.38
C ARG A 209 -10.07 -20.84 18.21
N PRO A 210 -11.35 -20.44 18.07
CA PRO A 210 -11.91 -19.43 18.96
C PRO A 210 -11.74 -19.83 20.42
N HIS A 211 -11.35 -18.87 21.26
CA HIS A 211 -11.05 -19.01 22.70
C HIS A 211 -9.72 -19.66 23.10
N ASP A 212 -8.94 -20.18 22.15
CA ASP A 212 -7.59 -20.68 22.41
C ASP A 212 -6.63 -19.53 22.79
N ILE A 213 -5.71 -19.83 23.70
CA ILE A 213 -4.67 -18.91 24.15
C ILE A 213 -3.41 -19.17 23.32
N TYR A 214 -2.92 -18.15 22.61
CA TYR A 214 -1.70 -18.23 21.80
C TYR A 214 -0.47 -17.57 22.45
N THR A 215 -0.65 -16.86 23.56
CA THR A 215 0.43 -16.30 24.38
C THR A 215 -0.01 -16.28 25.83
N ASN A 216 0.65 -17.07 26.67
CA ASN A 216 0.38 -17.14 28.10
C ASN A 216 1.22 -16.12 28.87
N LYS A 217 0.70 -14.89 28.93
CA LYS A 217 1.37 -13.76 29.58
C LYS A 217 0.72 -13.47 30.94
N GLU A 218 1.53 -13.45 31.99
CA GLU A 218 1.18 -12.97 33.31
C GLU A 218 1.73 -11.55 33.53
N SER A 219 0.86 -10.66 33.99
CA SER A 219 1.21 -9.29 34.36
C SER A 219 1.00 -9.09 35.86
N PRO A 220 1.95 -8.45 36.57
CA PRO A 220 1.83 -8.18 38.00
C PRO A 220 0.66 -7.22 38.27
N THR A 221 -0.18 -7.55 39.27
CA THR A 221 -1.33 -6.72 39.64
C THR A 221 -0.91 -5.39 40.29
N VAL A 222 0.22 -5.39 41.00
CA VAL A 222 0.76 -4.20 41.68
C VAL A 222 1.98 -3.71 40.91
N THR A 223 1.85 -2.54 40.27
CA THR A 223 2.87 -1.98 39.36
C THR A 223 3.50 -0.68 39.85
N ARG A 224 2.92 -0.03 40.86
CA ARG A 224 3.32 1.32 41.33
C ARG A 224 3.82 1.37 42.77
N THR A 225 3.47 0.37 43.59
CA THR A 225 3.87 0.32 45.01
C THR A 225 5.25 -0.35 45.14
N PRO A 226 6.18 0.17 45.95
CA PRO A 226 7.47 -0.47 46.20
C PRO A 226 7.25 -1.86 46.80
N VAL A 227 7.87 -2.88 46.21
CA VAL A 227 7.78 -4.27 46.72
C VAL A 227 8.79 -4.42 47.86
N THR A 228 8.31 -4.55 49.10
CA THR A 228 9.14 -5.02 50.22
C THR A 228 9.52 -6.48 49.94
N SER A 229 10.81 -6.81 49.99
CA SER A 229 11.39 -8.08 49.52
C SER A 229 10.63 -9.35 49.99
N PRO A 230 10.46 -10.38 49.11
CA PRO A 230 9.67 -11.58 49.40
C PRO A 230 10.49 -12.67 50.13
N MET A 231 11.05 -12.36 51.30
CA MET A 231 11.57 -13.39 52.22
C MET A 231 10.62 -13.67 53.42
N GLY A 232 9.38 -13.17 53.37
CA GLY A 232 8.50 -13.15 54.55
C GLY A 232 7.03 -13.47 54.30
N LEU A 233 6.68 -14.15 53.21
CA LEU A 233 5.32 -14.66 53.02
C LEU A 233 5.36 -16.19 52.98
N PRO A 234 4.61 -16.90 53.85
CA PRO A 234 4.51 -18.35 53.76
C PRO A 234 3.75 -18.72 52.49
N ASP A 235 4.33 -19.63 51.71
CA ASP A 235 3.66 -20.30 50.60
C ASP A 235 2.37 -20.93 51.16
N SER A 236 1.25 -20.28 50.84
CA SER A 236 -0.07 -20.72 51.29
C SER A 236 -0.60 -21.73 50.27
N ALA A 237 -1.05 -22.86 50.83
CA ALA A 237 -1.58 -24.07 50.23
C ALA A 237 -2.53 -23.92 49.04
#